data_AF-A0A964GHK8-F1
#
_entry.id   AF-A0A964GHK8-F1
#
_cell.length_a   1.000
_cell.length_b   1.000
_cell.length_c   1.000
_cell.angle_alpha   90.00
_cell.angle_beta   90.00
_cell.angle_gamma   90.00
#
_symmetry.space_group_name_H-M   'P 1'
#
loop_
_entity.id
_entity.type
_entity.pdbx_description
1 polymer ?
#
loop_
_entity_poly.entity_id
_entity_poly.type
_entity_poly.pdbx_seq_one_letter_code
_entity_poly.pdbx_strand_id
1 'polypeptide(L)'
;MDNAVRSGRSSLSTAPPDPSRSGTALCGSAYACRRTRHRRRSSASSGVSAVEIRHSAKYGSPLQSFPNPIRFPGQYQDNETGLHYNRHRYYEPRQGRFISKDPISYRGGLNLYAYTPNPVGWTDASGLCSTRLDRNLGGVKYDNHQAHHIIPEEVWKNNINFLTDIGIGADMDNKENGVLMPHSAAKATQMKRKFYHCGSHDIYSRGVQKEIDKIHSAFYSERISKDEARQRISAIQTRNRALLKTPSIPGTSPIRLS
;
A
#
# COMPACT_ATOMS: atom_id res chain seq x y z
N MET A 1 47.57 -40.65 0.85
CA MET A 1 46.53 -41.48 1.48
C MET A 1 46.20 -40.79 2.80
N ASP A 2 45.48 -39.65 2.75
CA ASP A 2 44.02 -39.53 2.67
C ASP A 2 43.35 -40.08 3.95
N ASN A 3 42.43 -39.41 4.65
CA ASN A 3 41.79 -38.11 4.51
C ASN A 3 41.11 -37.79 5.86
N ALA A 4 41.04 -36.52 6.27
CA ALA A 4 40.37 -36.08 7.49
C ALA A 4 38.88 -35.79 7.21
N VAL A 5 37.96 -36.33 8.02
CA VAL A 5 36.52 -36.00 7.93
C VAL A 5 36.14 -35.07 9.09
N ARG A 6 36.03 -33.77 8.77
CA ARG A 6 35.35 -32.75 9.56
C ARG A 6 33.84 -32.88 9.33
N SER A 7 33.06 -33.09 10.39
CA SER A 7 31.59 -32.99 10.37
C SER A 7 31.15 -31.52 10.47
N GLY A 8 30.84 -30.90 9.33
CA GLY A 8 30.21 -29.59 9.26
C GLY A 8 28.68 -29.70 9.42
N ARG A 9 28.11 -29.06 10.44
CA ARG A 9 26.67 -28.75 10.51
C ARG A 9 26.36 -27.66 9.48
N SER A 10 25.63 -28.00 8.42
CA SER A 10 25.04 -27.02 7.51
C SER A 10 23.62 -26.66 7.99
N SER A 11 23.49 -25.51 8.66
CA SER A 11 22.20 -24.85 8.83
C SER A 11 21.78 -24.27 7.48
N LEU A 12 20.90 -24.98 6.76
CA LEU A 12 20.21 -24.44 5.58
C LEU A 12 19.19 -23.40 6.03
N SER A 13 19.66 -22.16 6.21
CA SER A 13 18.82 -20.96 6.21
C SER A 13 18.44 -20.66 4.76
N THR A 14 17.33 -21.21 4.28
CA THR A 14 16.75 -20.81 2.98
C THR A 14 16.11 -19.44 3.13
N ALA A 15 16.91 -18.38 2.92
CA ALA A 15 16.38 -17.07 2.61
C ALA A 15 15.58 -17.14 1.28
N PRO A 16 14.44 -16.45 1.16
CA PRO A 16 13.64 -16.45 -0.06
C PRO A 16 14.42 -15.82 -1.23
N PRO A 17 14.20 -16.27 -2.48
CA PRO A 17 14.94 -15.82 -3.65
C PRO A 17 14.72 -14.33 -3.97
N ASP A 18 15.81 -13.67 -4.37
CA ASP A 18 15.89 -12.28 -4.82
C ASP A 18 15.08 -12.03 -6.12
N PRO A 19 14.13 -11.08 -6.16
CA PRO A 19 13.24 -10.87 -7.30
C PRO A 19 13.87 -10.10 -8.47
N SER A 20 15.18 -10.19 -8.67
CA SER A 20 15.92 -9.42 -9.68
C SER A 20 16.07 -10.13 -11.03
N ARG A 21 15.01 -10.71 -11.62
CA ARG A 21 15.06 -11.06 -13.06
C ARG A 21 13.70 -11.20 -13.77
N SER A 22 13.58 -10.37 -14.81
CA SER A 22 12.68 -10.44 -15.98
C SER A 22 11.29 -9.76 -15.88
N GLY A 23 11.15 -8.71 -16.70
CA GLY A 23 9.99 -8.45 -17.56
C GLY A 23 8.66 -8.07 -16.90
N THR A 24 8.30 -6.79 -17.02
CA THR A 24 7.06 -6.14 -16.52
C THR A 24 7.04 -5.92 -15.00
N ALA A 25 7.41 -4.70 -14.59
CA ALA A 25 7.24 -4.24 -13.22
C ALA A 25 5.73 -4.16 -12.89
N LEU A 26 5.16 -5.29 -12.45
CA LEU A 26 3.86 -5.32 -11.81
C LEU A 26 3.93 -4.37 -10.61
N CYS A 27 3.07 -3.36 -10.62
CA CYS A 27 2.93 -2.45 -9.50
C CYS A 27 2.55 -3.24 -8.23
N GLY A 28 3.56 -3.50 -7.40
CA GLY A 28 3.43 -4.09 -6.08
C GLY A 28 2.95 -3.06 -5.06
N SER A 29 1.62 -3.00 -4.90
CA SER A 29 0.84 -2.78 -3.67
C SER A 29 1.58 -2.39 -2.38
N ALA A 30 2.31 -1.27 -2.31
CA ALA A 30 2.82 -0.80 -1.01
C ALA A 30 1.68 -0.26 -0.11
N TYR A 31 0.57 0.22 -0.68
CA TYR A 31 -0.49 0.92 0.06
C TYR A 31 -1.93 0.55 -0.34
N ALA A 32 -2.13 -0.48 -1.15
CA ALA A 32 -3.45 -0.82 -1.67
C ALA A 32 -4.01 -2.11 -1.06
N CYS A 33 -5.16 -2.00 -0.38
CA CYS A 33 -6.05 -3.13 -0.12
C CYS A 33 -6.52 -3.69 -1.47
N ARG A 34 -6.16 -4.95 -1.77
CA ARG A 34 -6.72 -5.65 -2.93
C ARG A 34 -7.95 -6.41 -2.52
N ARG A 35 -9.01 -6.36 -3.33
CA ARG A 35 -10.20 -7.19 -3.13
C ARG A 35 -10.14 -8.38 -4.08
N THR A 36 -10.01 -9.60 -3.56
CA THR A 36 -10.04 -10.82 -4.37
C THR A 36 -11.48 -11.16 -4.77
N ARG A 37 -11.70 -11.55 -6.03
CA ARG A 37 -12.98 -12.12 -6.47
C ARG A 37 -13.09 -13.54 -5.93
N HIS A 38 -13.88 -13.76 -4.87
CA HIS A 38 -14.46 -15.08 -4.66
C HIS A 38 -15.76 -15.16 -5.47
N ARG A 39 -15.72 -15.91 -6.58
CA ARG A 39 -16.94 -16.37 -7.27
C ARG A 39 -17.67 -17.27 -6.27
N ARG A 40 -18.76 -16.77 -5.68
CA ARG A 40 -19.59 -17.56 -4.76
C ARG A 40 -20.13 -18.78 -5.50
N ARG A 41 -19.65 -19.97 -5.14
CA ARG A 41 -20.54 -21.14 -5.06
C ARG A 41 -20.91 -21.27 -3.60
N SER A 42 -22.18 -21.08 -3.32
CA SER A 42 -22.76 -21.23 -1.99
C SER A 42 -22.63 -22.70 -1.56
N SER A 43 -21.84 -22.96 -0.53
CA SER A 43 -22.14 -24.04 0.41
C SER A 43 -21.75 -23.58 1.80
N ALA A 44 -22.72 -23.65 2.71
CA ALA A 44 -22.52 -23.36 4.12
C ALA A 44 -21.61 -24.43 4.73
N SER A 45 -20.57 -24.04 5.45
CA SER A 45 -20.11 -24.71 6.66
C SER A 45 -19.06 -23.86 7.37
N SER A 46 -19.24 -23.74 8.68
CA SER A 46 -18.27 -23.21 9.63
C SER A 46 -17.00 -24.08 9.62
N GLY A 47 -15.83 -23.45 9.77
CA GLY A 47 -14.58 -24.15 10.11
C GLY A 47 -13.56 -24.28 8.98
N VAL A 48 -12.37 -23.74 9.25
CA VAL A 48 -11.04 -24.15 8.76
C VAL A 48 -11.00 -24.83 7.39
N SER A 49 -10.78 -24.08 6.30
CA SER A 49 -10.37 -24.70 5.02
C SER A 49 -8.90 -25.14 5.10
N ALA A 50 -8.68 -26.33 5.67
CA ALA A 50 -7.61 -27.17 5.16
C ALA A 50 -8.04 -27.60 3.75
N VAL A 51 -7.31 -27.16 2.72
CA VAL A 51 -7.49 -27.69 1.37
C VAL A 51 -6.91 -29.10 1.39
N GLU A 52 -7.73 -30.08 1.74
CA GLU A 52 -7.40 -31.49 1.58
C GLU A 52 -7.51 -31.82 0.09
N ILE A 53 -6.37 -31.84 -0.60
CA ILE A 53 -6.29 -32.32 -1.99
C ILE A 53 -6.49 -33.83 -1.95
N ARG A 54 -7.73 -34.29 -2.16
CA ARG A 54 -8.03 -35.72 -2.34
C ARG A 54 -7.63 -36.14 -3.75
N HIS A 55 -6.38 -36.52 -3.93
CA HIS A 55 -6.00 -37.38 -5.04
C HIS A 55 -6.41 -38.82 -4.71
N SER A 56 -7.24 -39.42 -5.56
CA SER A 56 -7.56 -40.84 -5.52
C SER A 56 -6.28 -41.64 -5.81
N ALA A 57 -5.54 -42.02 -4.77
CA ALA A 57 -4.41 -42.92 -4.89
C ALA A 57 -4.93 -44.34 -5.15
N LYS A 58 -4.60 -44.88 -6.33
CA LYS A 58 -4.90 -46.27 -6.71
C LYS A 58 -4.02 -47.30 -5.98
N TYR A 59 -3.13 -46.87 -5.08
CA TYR A 59 -2.24 -47.72 -4.29
C TYR A 59 -2.04 -47.14 -2.89
N GLY A 60 -2.30 -47.94 -1.86
CA GLY A 60 -2.42 -47.53 -0.46
C GLY A 60 -1.09 -47.20 0.22
N SER A 61 -0.73 -45.92 0.24
CA SER A 61 0.24 -45.35 1.19
C SER A 61 -0.40 -44.15 1.87
N PRO A 62 -0.21 -43.92 3.19
CA PRO A 62 -0.74 -42.75 3.86
C PRO A 62 -0.21 -41.49 3.16
N LEU A 63 -1.11 -40.59 2.76
CA LEU A 63 -0.74 -39.32 2.17
C LEU A 63 0.09 -38.53 3.19
N GLN A 64 1.39 -38.34 2.91
CA GLN A 64 2.20 -37.43 3.70
C GLN A 64 1.64 -36.01 3.53
N SER A 65 1.11 -35.45 4.61
CA SER A 65 0.65 -34.06 4.66
C SER A 65 1.87 -33.14 4.67
N PHE A 66 2.20 -32.55 3.53
CA PHE A 66 3.21 -31.50 3.48
C PHE A 66 2.65 -30.21 4.09
N PRO A 67 3.33 -29.57 5.06
CA PRO A 67 2.87 -28.32 5.63
C PRO A 67 2.85 -27.23 4.55
N ASN A 68 1.66 -26.70 4.26
CA ASN A 68 1.51 -25.53 3.39
C ASN A 68 1.65 -24.26 4.25
N PRO A 69 2.71 -23.44 4.10
CA PRO A 69 2.89 -22.22 4.89
C PRO A 69 2.08 -21.03 4.36
N ILE A 70 1.47 -21.14 3.16
CA ILE A 70 0.67 -20.06 2.60
C ILE A 70 -0.65 -19.93 3.36
N ARG A 71 -1.04 -18.68 3.65
CA ARG A 71 -2.26 -18.34 4.41
C ARG A 71 -3.15 -17.41 3.58
N PHE A 72 -3.79 -16.41 4.19
CA PHE A 72 -4.50 -15.40 3.42
C PHE A 72 -3.55 -14.66 2.46
N PRO A 73 -4.04 -14.01 1.40
CA PRO A 73 -3.17 -13.38 0.41
C PRO A 73 -2.18 -12.38 1.05
N GLY A 74 -0.90 -12.61 0.81
CA GLY A 74 0.19 -11.83 1.43
C GLY A 74 0.62 -12.32 2.82
N GLN A 75 0.12 -13.47 3.28
CA GLN A 75 0.48 -14.07 4.57
C GLN A 75 1.31 -15.35 4.40
N TYR A 76 2.37 -15.45 5.21
CA TYR A 76 3.18 -16.64 5.37
C TYR A 76 3.12 -17.10 6.83
N GLN A 77 2.80 -18.37 7.10
CA GLN A 77 2.81 -18.89 8.46
C GLN A 77 4.26 -19.04 8.94
N ASP A 78 4.53 -18.44 10.09
CA ASP A 78 5.70 -18.75 10.90
C ASP A 78 5.37 -19.91 11.84
N ASN A 79 6.10 -21.02 11.68
CA ASN A 79 5.87 -22.24 12.45
C ASN A 79 6.39 -22.15 13.90
N GLU A 80 7.37 -21.29 14.17
CA GLU A 80 7.95 -21.16 15.50
C GLU A 80 6.98 -20.43 16.45
N THR A 81 6.30 -19.41 15.93
CA THR A 81 5.39 -18.55 16.71
C THR A 81 3.91 -18.86 16.50
N GLY A 82 3.56 -19.55 15.40
CA GLY A 82 2.17 -19.74 14.98
C GLY A 82 1.51 -18.48 14.42
N LEU A 83 2.25 -17.38 14.26
CA LEU A 83 1.77 -16.13 13.67
C LEU A 83 1.86 -16.16 12.15
N HIS A 84 1.13 -15.25 11.51
CA HIS A 84 1.19 -15.07 10.06
C HIS A 84 1.94 -13.77 9.73
N TYR A 85 3.02 -13.87 8.97
CA TYR A 85 3.82 -12.73 8.54
C TYR A 85 3.21 -12.05 7.32
N ASN A 86 2.94 -10.74 7.46
CA ASN A 86 2.52 -9.82 6.40
C ASN A 86 3.58 -8.72 6.26
N ARG A 87 4.71 -8.98 5.59
CA ARG A 87 5.80 -8.04 5.24
C ARG A 87 6.24 -7.02 6.33
N HIS A 88 5.40 -6.09 6.74
CA HIS A 88 5.65 -5.11 7.81
C HIS A 88 5.00 -5.47 9.16
N ARG A 89 4.12 -6.47 9.25
CA ARG A 89 3.38 -6.82 10.48
C ARG A 89 3.19 -8.33 10.67
N TYR A 90 3.04 -8.76 11.93
CA TYR A 90 2.64 -10.12 12.30
C TYR A 90 1.16 -10.17 12.70
N TYR A 91 0.43 -11.10 12.11
CA TYR A 91 -1.00 -11.33 12.29
C TYR A 91 -1.25 -12.57 13.15
N GLU A 92 -2.07 -12.43 14.19
CA GLU A 92 -2.49 -13.53 15.05
C GLU A 92 -3.83 -14.11 14.55
N PRO A 93 -3.82 -15.32 13.96
CA PRO A 93 -5.03 -15.88 13.35
C PRO A 93 -6.13 -16.20 14.36
N ARG A 94 -5.77 -16.52 15.62
CA ARG A 94 -6.73 -16.83 16.69
C ARG A 94 -7.57 -15.62 17.10
N GLN A 95 -6.96 -14.43 17.11
CA GLN A 95 -7.63 -13.18 17.51
C GLN A 95 -8.11 -12.34 16.32
N GLY A 96 -7.73 -12.72 15.10
CA GLY A 96 -8.15 -12.06 13.88
C GLY A 96 -7.54 -10.68 13.67
N ARG A 97 -6.38 -10.38 14.25
CA ARG A 97 -5.77 -9.03 14.30
C ARG A 97 -4.25 -9.05 14.21
N PHE A 98 -3.63 -7.91 13.89
CA PHE A 98 -2.20 -7.71 14.04
C PHE A 98 -1.81 -7.61 15.52
N ILE A 99 -0.62 -8.09 15.85
CA ILE A 99 -0.08 -8.00 17.22
C ILE A 99 0.64 -6.67 17.47
N SER A 100 1.11 -6.01 16.40
CA SER A 100 1.72 -4.69 16.44
C SER A 100 0.77 -3.62 15.93
N LYS A 101 0.89 -2.40 16.47
CA LYS A 101 0.19 -1.23 15.95
C LYS A 101 0.61 -0.99 14.50
N ASP A 102 -0.33 -0.52 13.70
CA ASP A 102 -0.05 -0.10 12.32
C ASP A 102 1.07 0.95 12.29
N PRO A 103 2.19 0.70 11.56
CA PRO A 103 3.25 1.70 11.37
C PRO A 103 2.76 3.00 10.72
N ILE A 104 1.68 2.94 9.93
CA ILE A 104 1.04 4.15 9.38
C ILE A 104 0.00 4.77 10.34
N SER A 105 -0.13 4.21 11.55
CA SER A 105 -1.01 4.70 12.62
C SER A 105 -2.47 4.85 12.14
N TYR A 106 -3.17 5.91 12.57
CA TYR A 106 -4.59 6.12 12.24
C TYR A 106 -4.88 6.29 10.73
N ARG A 107 -3.84 6.35 9.89
CA ARG A 107 -3.97 6.35 8.43
C ARG A 107 -4.43 5.00 7.88
N GLY A 108 -4.15 3.90 8.60
CA GLY A 108 -4.66 2.57 8.29
C GLY A 108 -6.15 2.39 8.62
N GLY A 109 -6.72 3.34 9.38
CA GLY A 109 -8.04 3.29 9.97
C GLY A 109 -7.99 3.52 11.48
N LEU A 110 -9.16 3.65 12.11
CA LEU A 110 -9.25 3.88 13.56
C LEU A 110 -8.79 2.68 14.39
N ASN A 111 -8.87 1.48 13.84
CA ASN A 111 -8.38 0.27 14.48
C ASN A 111 -6.96 -0.05 14.02
N LEU A 112 -5.98 0.33 14.83
CA LEU A 112 -4.55 0.17 14.55
C LEU A 112 -4.08 -1.30 14.49
N TYR A 113 -4.92 -2.24 14.89
CA TYR A 113 -4.61 -3.67 14.90
C TYR A 113 -5.41 -4.44 13.85
N ALA A 114 -6.25 -3.78 13.05
CA ALA A 114 -7.08 -4.45 12.07
C ALA A 114 -6.25 -4.97 10.88
N TYR A 115 -6.55 -6.20 10.43
CA TYR A 115 -6.00 -6.75 9.19
C TYR A 115 -6.66 -6.13 7.96
N THR A 116 -7.95 -6.41 7.78
CA THR A 116 -8.80 -5.71 6.81
C THR A 116 -10.21 -5.61 7.37
N PRO A 117 -11.03 -4.64 6.91
CA PRO A 117 -12.43 -4.55 7.31
C PRO A 117 -13.27 -5.79 6.94
N ASN A 118 -12.83 -6.58 5.96
CA ASN A 118 -13.50 -7.82 5.55
C ASN A 118 -12.45 -8.82 5.03
N PRO A 119 -11.97 -9.77 5.85
CA PRO A 119 -10.88 -10.69 5.48
C PRO A 119 -11.26 -11.72 4.40
N VAL A 120 -12.56 -11.89 4.12
CA VAL A 120 -13.05 -12.79 3.08
C VAL A 120 -13.03 -12.11 1.70
N GLY A 121 -13.12 -10.79 1.66
CA GLY A 121 -13.07 -10.03 0.42
C GLY A 121 -11.75 -9.28 0.22
N TRP A 122 -11.16 -8.75 1.28
CA TRP A 122 -10.12 -7.73 1.24
C TRP A 122 -8.82 -8.28 1.79
N THR A 123 -7.72 -7.91 1.14
CA THR A 123 -6.37 -8.36 1.46
C THR A 123 -5.46 -7.16 1.66
N ASP A 124 -4.86 -7.02 2.83
CA ASP A 124 -3.80 -6.06 3.11
C ASP A 124 -2.44 -6.76 2.95
N ALA A 125 -2.00 -6.86 1.69
CA ALA A 125 -0.79 -7.62 1.35
C ALA A 125 0.50 -6.96 1.86
N SER A 126 0.49 -5.64 2.08
CA SER A 126 1.64 -4.91 2.61
C SER A 126 1.52 -4.62 4.10
N GLY A 127 0.32 -4.58 4.68
CA GLY A 127 0.15 -4.16 6.06
C GLY A 127 0.03 -2.63 6.22
N LEU A 128 -0.32 -1.85 5.17
CA LEU A 128 -0.19 -0.37 5.17
C LEU A 128 -1.31 0.39 4.41
N CYS A 129 -2.52 -0.13 4.27
CA CYS A 129 -3.54 0.50 3.40
C CYS A 129 -4.23 1.76 4.01
N SER A 130 -4.31 2.90 3.30
CA SER A 130 -5.16 4.04 3.69
C SER A 130 -6.53 4.02 3.01
N THR A 131 -7.60 3.86 3.80
CA THR A 131 -8.99 3.75 3.33
C THR A 131 -9.77 5.06 3.42
N ARG A 132 -9.21 6.09 4.07
CA ARG A 132 -9.93 7.33 4.42
C ARG A 132 -9.96 8.34 3.28
N LEU A 133 -8.81 8.64 2.67
CA LEU A 133 -8.73 9.62 1.57
C LEU A 133 -9.54 9.14 0.36
N ASP A 134 -9.44 7.87 -0.01
CA ASP A 134 -10.19 7.27 -1.12
C ASP A 134 -11.70 7.45 -0.96
N ARG A 135 -12.21 7.20 0.24
CA ARG A 135 -13.61 7.45 0.58
C ARG A 135 -13.99 8.93 0.46
N ASN A 136 -13.15 9.83 0.97
CA ASN A 136 -13.39 11.28 0.93
C ASN A 136 -13.39 11.82 -0.52
N LEU A 137 -12.67 11.16 -1.43
CA LEU A 137 -12.64 11.49 -2.86
C LEU A 137 -13.78 10.86 -3.68
N GLY A 138 -14.64 10.06 -3.06
CA GLY A 138 -15.70 9.33 -3.77
C GLY A 138 -15.17 8.17 -4.61
N GLY A 139 -14.08 7.54 -4.18
CA GLY A 139 -13.48 6.39 -4.85
C GLY A 139 -14.50 5.29 -5.15
N VAL A 140 -14.47 4.77 -6.38
CA VAL A 140 -15.36 3.69 -6.82
C VAL A 140 -14.61 2.36 -6.74
N LYS A 141 -15.26 1.35 -6.16
CA LYS A 141 -14.64 0.02 -6.06
C LYS A 141 -14.36 -0.55 -7.45
N TYR A 142 -13.15 -1.07 -7.66
CA TYR A 142 -12.70 -1.76 -8.88
C TYR A 142 -12.59 -0.91 -10.14
N ASP A 143 -12.56 0.40 -9.98
CA ASP A 143 -12.34 1.30 -11.11
C ASP A 143 -10.86 1.40 -11.53
N ASN A 144 -9.95 0.76 -10.78
CA ASN A 144 -8.48 0.80 -10.91
C ASN A 144 -7.87 2.20 -10.72
N HIS A 145 -8.54 3.03 -9.93
CA HIS A 145 -7.97 4.24 -9.35
C HIS A 145 -7.35 3.98 -7.98
N GLN A 146 -6.54 4.93 -7.55
CA GLN A 146 -6.09 5.05 -6.17
C GLN A 146 -6.19 6.52 -5.76
N ALA A 147 -6.43 6.75 -4.48
CA ALA A 147 -6.21 8.05 -3.88
C ALA A 147 -4.71 8.39 -3.84
N HIS A 148 -4.39 9.62 -4.24
CA HIS A 148 -3.05 10.19 -4.19
C HIS A 148 -3.11 11.54 -3.46
N HIS A 149 -2.22 11.75 -2.49
CA HIS A 149 -2.08 13.02 -1.78
C HIS A 149 -1.32 14.03 -2.63
N ILE A 150 -1.88 15.21 -2.82
CA ILE A 150 -1.27 16.29 -3.62
C ILE A 150 -0.10 16.92 -2.87
N ILE A 151 -0.26 17.19 -1.59
CA ILE A 151 0.86 17.41 -0.68
C ILE A 151 1.18 16.04 -0.09
N PRO A 152 2.32 15.43 -0.46
CA PRO A 152 2.67 14.09 -0.02
C PRO A 152 2.69 13.97 1.49
N GLU A 153 2.42 12.77 1.99
CA GLU A 153 2.33 12.51 3.42
C GLU A 153 3.59 12.95 4.17
N GLU A 154 4.76 12.57 3.68
CA GLU A 154 6.04 12.89 4.29
C GLU A 154 6.25 14.41 4.36
N VAL A 155 5.87 15.12 3.31
CA VAL A 155 5.94 16.58 3.25
C VAL A 155 4.95 17.19 4.25
N TRP A 156 3.72 16.69 4.31
CA TRP A 156 2.71 17.17 5.26
C TRP A 156 3.17 16.99 6.71
N LYS A 157 3.68 15.81 7.05
CA LYS A 157 4.17 15.46 8.40
C LYS A 157 5.36 16.32 8.81
N ASN A 158 6.33 16.51 7.92
CA ASN A 158 7.50 17.33 8.20
C ASN A 158 7.14 18.80 8.44
N ASN A 159 6.01 19.26 7.89
CA ASN A 159 5.53 20.64 8.01
C ASN A 159 4.31 20.77 8.93
N ILE A 160 3.98 19.76 9.74
CA ILE A 160 2.69 19.71 10.46
C ILE A 160 2.48 20.91 11.39
N ASN A 161 3.53 21.41 12.05
CA ASN A 161 3.45 22.58 12.92
C ASN A 161 3.06 23.81 12.12
N PHE A 162 3.78 24.11 11.04
CA PHE A 162 3.46 25.20 10.11
C PHE A 162 2.05 25.09 9.55
N LEU A 163 1.65 23.91 9.04
CA LEU A 163 0.32 23.68 8.49
C LEU A 163 -0.78 23.87 9.56
N THR A 164 -0.49 23.53 10.81
CA THR A 164 -1.40 23.74 11.95
C THR A 164 -1.48 25.23 12.32
N ASP A 165 -0.36 25.94 12.33
CA ASP A 165 -0.31 27.38 12.60
C ASP A 165 -1.11 28.18 11.57
N ILE A 166 -1.06 27.77 10.30
CA ILE A 166 -1.91 28.34 9.25
C ILE A 166 -3.31 27.69 9.21
N GLY A 167 -3.67 26.80 10.13
CA GLY A 167 -5.03 26.27 10.32
C GLY A 167 -5.52 25.29 9.26
N ILE A 168 -4.62 24.56 8.58
CA ILE A 168 -4.98 23.49 7.62
C ILE A 168 -4.44 22.11 8.02
N GLY A 169 -3.59 22.02 9.05
CA GLY A 169 -2.90 20.79 9.45
C GLY A 169 -3.77 19.66 10.02
N ALA A 170 -5.04 19.94 10.34
CA ALA A 170 -5.91 19.03 11.08
C ALA A 170 -6.32 17.76 10.31
N ASP A 171 -6.48 17.83 8.98
CA ASP A 171 -6.91 16.68 8.19
C ASP A 171 -6.17 16.56 6.86
N MET A 172 -5.09 15.80 6.84
CA MET A 172 -4.32 15.49 5.63
C MET A 172 -5.11 14.69 4.58
N ASP A 173 -6.11 13.91 5.00
CA ASP A 173 -6.91 13.06 4.10
C ASP A 173 -8.19 13.75 3.62
N ASN A 174 -8.29 15.07 3.79
CA ASN A 174 -9.37 15.85 3.21
C ASN A 174 -9.34 15.78 1.66
N LYS A 175 -10.49 16.05 1.03
CA LYS A 175 -10.60 15.98 -0.44
C LYS A 175 -9.73 17.06 -1.12
N GLU A 176 -9.47 18.18 -0.45
CA GLU A 176 -8.66 19.31 -0.92
C GLU A 176 -7.18 18.92 -1.11
N ASN A 177 -6.69 17.94 -0.35
CA ASN A 177 -5.34 17.38 -0.49
C ASN A 177 -5.30 16.09 -1.31
N GLY A 178 -6.40 15.70 -1.95
CA GLY A 178 -6.50 14.44 -2.69
C GLY A 178 -6.78 14.56 -4.19
N VAL A 179 -6.37 13.53 -4.92
CA VAL A 179 -6.79 13.25 -6.30
C VAL A 179 -6.83 11.75 -6.59
N LEU A 180 -7.86 11.29 -7.31
CA LEU A 180 -7.90 9.93 -7.82
C LEU A 180 -7.04 9.82 -9.08
N MET A 181 -6.15 8.82 -9.09
CA MET A 181 -5.21 8.57 -10.18
C MET A 181 -5.25 7.13 -10.65
N PRO A 182 -5.04 6.88 -11.96
CA PRO A 182 -4.85 5.52 -12.47
C PRO A 182 -3.71 4.81 -11.75
N HIS A 183 -3.91 3.55 -11.36
CA HIS A 183 -2.90 2.73 -10.70
C HIS A 183 -1.92 2.03 -11.66
N SER A 184 -2.16 2.14 -12.98
CA SER A 184 -1.32 1.51 -14.00
C SER A 184 -1.27 2.34 -15.28
N ALA A 185 -0.22 2.14 -16.06
CA ALA A 185 -0.10 2.70 -17.40
C ALA A 185 -1.29 2.30 -18.29
N ALA A 186 -1.70 1.02 -18.25
CA ALA A 186 -2.85 0.53 -19.02
C ALA A 186 -4.13 1.29 -18.69
N LYS A 187 -4.40 1.54 -17.41
CA LYS A 187 -5.57 2.32 -16.99
C LYS A 187 -5.45 3.79 -17.41
N ALA A 188 -4.26 4.38 -17.32
CA ALA A 188 -4.04 5.74 -17.77
C ALA A 188 -4.25 5.90 -19.28
N THR A 189 -3.78 4.95 -20.09
CA THR A 189 -4.04 4.93 -21.54
C THR A 189 -5.54 4.86 -21.82
N GLN A 190 -6.26 3.94 -21.16
CA GLN A 190 -7.72 3.82 -21.30
C GLN A 190 -8.44 5.15 -21.00
N MET A 191 -7.95 5.89 -20.00
CA MET A 191 -8.53 7.15 -19.56
C MET A 191 -7.98 8.38 -20.27
N LYS A 192 -7.07 8.20 -21.23
CA LYS A 192 -6.36 9.29 -21.91
C LYS A 192 -5.67 10.23 -20.91
N ARG A 193 -4.99 9.66 -19.92
CA ARG A 193 -4.29 10.38 -18.84
C ARG A 193 -2.79 10.36 -19.07
N LYS A 194 -2.15 11.52 -18.90
CA LYS A 194 -0.69 11.65 -19.01
C LYS A 194 0.03 10.92 -17.87
N PHE A 195 -0.50 11.00 -16.65
CA PHE A 195 0.14 10.46 -15.46
C PHE A 195 -0.63 9.29 -14.85
N TYR A 196 0.12 8.29 -14.38
CA TYR A 196 -0.35 7.26 -13.45
C TYR A 196 0.58 7.21 -12.25
N HIS A 197 0.11 6.62 -11.16
CA HIS A 197 0.89 6.54 -9.94
C HIS A 197 1.06 5.08 -9.53
N CYS A 198 2.24 4.74 -9.03
CA CYS A 198 2.48 3.47 -8.36
C CYS A 198 3.71 3.59 -7.48
N GLY A 199 3.63 3.12 -6.24
CA GLY A 199 4.76 3.17 -5.31
C GLY A 199 5.12 4.59 -4.86
N SER A 200 6.41 4.82 -4.59
CA SER A 200 6.95 6.11 -4.12
C SER A 200 7.26 7.08 -5.28
N HIS A 201 7.27 8.39 -4.98
CA HIS A 201 7.59 9.49 -5.91
C HIS A 201 8.46 10.58 -5.23
N ASP A 202 9.75 10.30 -5.06
CA ASP A 202 10.67 11.17 -4.33
C ASP A 202 10.96 12.51 -5.04
N ILE A 203 10.87 12.57 -6.37
CA ILE A 203 11.11 13.80 -7.15
C ILE A 203 9.92 14.73 -6.97
N TYR A 204 8.70 14.22 -7.15
CA TYR A 204 7.47 14.97 -6.89
C TYR A 204 7.46 15.52 -5.46
N SER A 205 7.77 14.67 -4.48
CA SER A 205 7.76 15.07 -3.06
C SER A 205 8.80 16.13 -2.73
N ARG A 206 10.02 16.02 -3.25
CA ARG A 206 11.03 17.08 -3.13
C ARG A 206 10.59 18.39 -3.79
N GLY A 207 9.90 18.30 -4.93
CA GLY A 207 9.34 19.47 -5.61
C GLY A 207 8.34 20.21 -4.72
N VAL A 208 7.37 19.48 -4.16
CA VAL A 208 6.35 20.06 -3.27
C VAL A 208 6.97 20.60 -1.98
N GLN A 209 7.91 19.87 -1.36
CA GLN A 209 8.62 20.32 -0.16
C GLN A 209 9.29 21.68 -0.38
N LYS A 210 10.03 21.85 -1.48
CA LYS A 210 10.71 23.11 -1.81
C LYS A 210 9.75 24.29 -1.95
N GLU A 211 8.54 24.04 -2.46
CA GLU A 211 7.53 25.09 -2.56
C GLU A 211 6.95 25.46 -1.19
N ILE A 212 6.71 24.46 -0.33
CA ILE A 212 6.24 24.69 1.04
C ILE A 212 7.30 25.41 1.87
N ASP A 213 8.59 25.06 1.75
CA ASP A 213 9.69 25.71 2.47
C ASP A 213 9.74 27.23 2.20
N LYS A 214 9.44 27.65 0.96
CA LYS A 214 9.36 29.07 0.60
C LYS A 214 8.19 29.78 1.29
N ILE A 215 7.05 29.12 1.42
CA ILE A 215 5.87 29.69 2.11
C ILE A 215 6.13 29.70 3.61
N HIS A 216 6.67 28.62 4.16
CA HIS A 216 7.05 28.46 5.55
C HIS A 216 7.99 29.58 5.99
N SER A 217 9.12 29.76 5.28
CA SER A 217 10.09 30.81 5.59
C SER A 217 9.47 32.21 5.48
N ALA A 218 8.66 32.48 4.46
CA ALA A 218 7.96 33.76 4.33
C ALA A 218 7.00 34.03 5.50
N PHE A 219 6.22 33.02 5.93
CA PHE A 219 5.26 33.13 7.01
C PHE A 219 5.92 33.42 8.36
N TYR A 220 6.92 32.64 8.77
CA TYR A 220 7.62 32.86 10.04
C TYR A 220 8.53 34.10 10.04
N SER A 221 8.83 34.65 8.86
CA SER A 221 9.49 35.95 8.73
C SER A 221 8.52 37.14 8.66
N GLU A 222 7.22 36.90 8.90
CA GLU A 222 6.15 37.90 8.88
C GLU A 222 5.99 38.65 7.54
N ARG A 223 6.55 38.11 6.45
CA ARG A 223 6.44 38.69 5.10
C ARG A 223 5.09 38.44 4.45
N ILE A 224 4.35 37.44 4.92
CA ILE A 224 3.04 37.07 4.42
C ILE A 224 2.10 36.79 5.59
N SER A 225 0.82 37.09 5.40
CA SER A 225 -0.20 36.80 6.41
C SER A 225 -0.55 35.31 6.45
N LYS A 226 -1.23 34.90 7.52
CA LYS A 226 -1.81 33.56 7.65
C LYS A 226 -2.74 33.20 6.49
N ASP A 227 -3.56 34.14 6.05
CA ASP A 227 -4.50 33.94 4.94
C ASP A 227 -3.78 33.84 3.59
N GLU A 228 -2.73 34.65 3.40
CA GLU A 228 -1.89 34.54 2.22
C GLU A 228 -1.14 33.21 2.16
N ALA A 229 -0.62 32.71 3.29
CA ALA A 229 0.00 31.39 3.37
C ALA A 229 -0.99 30.28 2.98
N ARG A 230 -2.24 30.34 3.47
CA ARG A 230 -3.32 29.40 3.08
C ARG A 230 -3.62 29.46 1.59
N GLN A 231 -3.74 30.67 1.03
CA GLN A 231 -4.00 30.85 -0.40
C GLN A 231 -2.88 30.25 -1.24
N ARG A 232 -1.61 30.44 -0.85
CA ARG A 232 -0.45 29.85 -1.54
C ARG A 232 -0.43 28.33 -1.46
N ILE A 233 -0.77 27.73 -0.31
CA ILE A 233 -0.89 26.26 -0.20
C ILE A 233 -2.05 25.74 -1.05
N SER A 234 -3.21 26.40 -1.02
CA SER A 234 -4.36 26.06 -1.86
C SER A 234 -4.02 26.16 -3.36
N ALA A 235 -3.20 27.14 -3.75
CA ALA A 235 -2.70 27.27 -5.12
C ALA A 235 -1.80 26.09 -5.53
N ILE A 236 -0.91 25.61 -4.64
CA ILE A 236 -0.13 24.39 -4.86
C ILE A 236 -1.06 23.19 -5.07
N GLN A 237 -2.04 23.00 -4.18
CA GLN A 237 -2.99 21.88 -4.27
C GLN A 237 -3.79 21.92 -5.59
N THR A 238 -4.29 23.10 -5.96
CA THR A 238 -5.09 23.30 -7.18
C THR A 238 -4.25 23.06 -8.44
N ARG A 239 -3.06 23.67 -8.52
CA ARG A 239 -2.16 23.53 -9.67
C ARG A 239 -1.68 22.10 -9.84
N ASN A 240 -1.28 21.44 -8.76
CA ASN A 240 -0.81 20.06 -8.83
C ASN A 240 -1.94 19.08 -9.11
N ARG A 241 -3.16 19.31 -8.60
CA ARG A 241 -4.34 18.54 -8.99
C ARG A 241 -4.57 18.64 -10.50
N ALA A 242 -4.51 19.83 -11.07
CA ALA A 242 -4.66 20.02 -12.52
C ALA A 242 -3.55 19.31 -13.30
N LEU A 243 -2.28 19.44 -12.87
CA LEU A 243 -1.13 18.76 -13.47
C LEU A 243 -1.32 17.24 -13.49
N LEU A 244 -1.66 16.64 -12.35
CA LEU A 244 -1.88 15.20 -12.24
C LEU A 244 -3.07 14.73 -13.09
N LYS A 245 -4.03 15.64 -13.35
CA LYS A 245 -5.19 15.42 -14.22
C LYS A 245 -4.96 15.64 -15.72
N THR A 246 -3.76 16.05 -16.12
CA THR A 246 -3.42 16.36 -17.52
C THR A 246 -3.77 15.20 -18.48
N PRO A 247 -4.44 15.48 -19.61
CA PRO A 247 -4.72 14.47 -20.63
C PRO A 247 -3.44 14.02 -21.35
N SER A 248 -3.43 12.78 -21.83
CA SER A 248 -2.33 12.25 -22.65
C SER A 248 -2.35 12.87 -24.06
N ILE A 249 -1.17 13.10 -24.64
CA ILE A 249 -1.03 13.48 -26.04
C ILE A 249 -1.22 12.21 -26.91
N PRO A 250 -1.99 12.25 -28.01
CA PRO A 250 -2.13 11.09 -28.89
C PRO A 250 -0.77 10.52 -29.33
N GLY A 251 -0.61 9.20 -29.26
CA GLY A 251 0.63 8.51 -29.64
C GLY A 251 1.73 8.52 -28.55
N THR A 252 1.49 9.11 -27.38
CA THR A 252 2.44 9.09 -26.25
C THR A 252 2.03 8.11 -25.15
N SER A 253 3.01 7.44 -24.56
CA SER A 253 2.80 6.53 -23.44
C SER A 253 2.60 7.30 -22.12
N PRO A 254 1.73 6.84 -21.21
CA PRO A 254 1.59 7.45 -19.88
C PRO A 254 2.88 7.37 -19.07
N ILE A 255 3.13 8.43 -18.30
CA ILE A 255 4.32 8.60 -17.47
C ILE A 255 3.98 8.21 -16.03
N ARG A 256 4.83 7.40 -15.40
CA ARG A 256 4.72 7.12 -13.96
C ARG A 256 5.12 8.37 -13.19
N LEU A 257 4.31 8.78 -12.23
CA LEU A 257 4.68 9.83 -11.30
C LEU A 257 5.91 9.37 -10.49
N SER A 258 6.99 10.14 -10.61
CA SER A 258 8.28 9.99 -9.91
C SER A 258 8.55 11.20 -9.03
#